data_AF-A0A2V7TFX4-F1
#
_entry.id   AF-A0A2V7TFX4-F1
#
_cell.length_a   1.000
_cell.length_b   1.000
_cell.length_c   1.000
_cell.angle_alpha   90.00
_cell.angle_beta   90.00
_cell.angle_gamma   90.00
#
_symmetry.space_group_name_H-M   'P 1'
#
loop_
_entity.id
_entity.type
_entity.pdbx_description
1 polymer ?
#
loop_
_entity_poly.entity_id
_entity_poly.type
_entity_poly.pdbx_seq_one_letter_code
_entity_poly.pdbx_strand_id
1 'polypeptide(L)'
;MFPGPFTKGSPTVSLAALHPAIVHFAIALLFAGVLFRWVSLTGRAAFTAPAAAVLLFAGTLGAVLAVRSGTDAHGPVERVPGARAAVGEHEEWGERTRNIFLVVAALEAVALVPAARRWRKSTLVTSAVVGLVGAVALYEAGAHGGELVYSYAGGVGIRSGDTADVGRLLVAGLYHQAMVDRKAGKGAEAARLIEQLVQRAPGDTSAQLLAIESLIVDKQDGKAALAALARFPARPDSRFVRFRVGILRADAFALAGMRDSARAILETLAGEFANNRAVQERMAKIK
;
A
#
# COMPACT_ATOMS: atom_id res chain seq x y z
N MET A 1 -13.27 -13.07 -3.11
CA MET A 1 -14.23 -12.62 -4.14
C MET A 1 -13.54 -12.72 -5.48
N PHE A 2 -14.08 -13.54 -6.39
CA PHE A 2 -13.79 -13.48 -7.82
C PHE A 2 -14.71 -12.42 -8.45
N PRO A 3 -14.25 -11.58 -9.37
CA PRO A 3 -15.14 -10.82 -10.24
C PRO A 3 -15.69 -11.74 -11.36
N GLY A 4 -16.97 -11.57 -11.67
CA GLY A 4 -17.66 -12.23 -12.80
C GLY A 4 -17.14 -11.79 -14.17
N PRO A 5 -17.73 -12.34 -15.26
CA PRO A 5 -17.17 -12.27 -16.60
C PRO A 5 -17.21 -10.84 -17.14
N PHE A 6 -16.07 -10.43 -17.68
CA PHE A 6 -15.80 -9.26 -18.52
C PHE A 6 -17.02 -8.42 -18.92
N THR A 7 -17.22 -7.29 -18.26
CA THR A 7 -17.67 -6.09 -18.96
C THR A 7 -16.46 -5.56 -19.74
N LYS A 8 -16.57 -5.50 -21.08
CA LYS A 8 -15.66 -4.74 -21.95
C LYS A 8 -15.72 -3.26 -21.56
N GLY A 9 -15.00 -2.88 -20.51
CA GLY A 9 -14.57 -1.50 -20.27
C GLY A 9 -13.18 -1.37 -20.86
N SER A 10 -12.92 -0.26 -21.56
CA SER A 10 -11.58 0.18 -21.96
C SER A 10 -10.57 -0.09 -20.84
N PRO A 11 -9.31 -0.47 -21.12
CA PRO A 11 -8.31 -0.61 -20.08
C PRO A 11 -8.13 0.75 -19.41
N THR A 12 -8.89 0.99 -18.34
CA THR A 12 -8.69 2.12 -17.46
C THR A 12 -7.38 1.81 -16.76
N VAL A 13 -6.30 2.42 -17.23
CA VAL A 13 -5.02 2.36 -16.53
C VAL A 13 -5.29 2.87 -15.13
N SER A 14 -5.31 1.96 -14.15
CA SER A 14 -5.54 2.35 -12.76
C SER A 14 -4.43 3.30 -12.34
N LEU A 15 -4.74 4.37 -11.62
CA LEU A 15 -3.74 5.31 -11.10
C LEU A 15 -2.64 4.59 -10.31
N ALA A 16 -2.98 3.51 -9.62
CA ALA A 16 -2.05 2.60 -8.95
C ALA A 16 -0.93 2.07 -9.86
N ALA A 17 -1.23 1.72 -11.11
CA ALA A 17 -0.24 1.21 -12.06
C ALA A 17 0.71 2.31 -12.57
N LEU A 18 0.25 3.56 -12.56
CA LEU A 18 1.05 4.72 -12.93
C LEU A 18 1.84 5.30 -11.76
N HIS A 19 1.60 4.83 -10.53
CA HIS A 19 2.22 5.38 -9.33
C HIS A 19 3.76 5.49 -9.45
N PRO A 20 4.51 4.44 -9.85
CA PRO A 20 5.96 4.57 -10.02
C PRO A 20 6.33 5.65 -11.04
N ALA A 21 5.64 5.72 -12.19
CA ALA A 21 5.91 6.73 -13.21
C ALA A 21 5.66 8.16 -12.69
N ILE A 22 4.55 8.38 -11.98
CA ILE A 22 4.20 9.68 -11.37
C ILE A 22 5.27 10.09 -10.33
N VAL A 23 5.74 9.14 -9.52
CA VAL A 23 6.77 9.38 -8.49
C VAL A 23 8.08 9.85 -9.12
N HIS A 24 8.51 9.30 -10.28
CA HIS A 24 9.74 9.76 -10.95
C HIS A 24 9.65 11.24 -11.37
N PHE A 25 8.49 11.68 -11.87
CA PHE A 25 8.28 13.09 -12.20
C PHE A 25 8.30 13.98 -10.95
N ALA A 26 7.66 13.55 -9.86
CA ALA A 26 7.69 14.27 -8.59
C ALA A 26 9.13 14.43 -8.09
N ILE A 27 9.91 13.34 -8.06
CA ILE A 27 11.31 13.34 -7.64
C ILE A 27 12.15 14.31 -8.48
N ALA A 28 12.14 14.14 -9.80
CA ALA A 28 12.98 14.93 -10.69
C ALA A 28 12.65 16.42 -10.64
N LEU A 29 11.36 16.77 -10.70
CA LEU A 29 10.92 18.16 -10.74
C LEU A 29 11.15 18.88 -9.40
N LEU A 30 10.90 18.21 -8.27
CA LEU A 30 11.08 18.84 -6.95
C LEU A 30 12.55 19.05 -6.60
N PHE A 31 13.43 18.06 -6.83
CA PHE A 31 14.87 18.25 -6.61
C PHE A 31 15.44 19.34 -7.51
N ALA A 32 15.09 19.34 -8.80
CA ALA A 32 15.52 20.38 -9.73
C ALA A 32 14.96 21.77 -9.33
N GLY A 33 13.70 21.83 -8.90
CA GLY A 33 13.04 23.04 -8.44
C GLY A 33 13.71 23.65 -7.21
N VAL A 34 14.06 22.83 -6.21
CA VAL A 34 14.80 23.27 -5.02
C VAL A 34 16.20 23.77 -5.39
N LEU A 35 16.91 23.03 -6.24
CA LEU A 35 18.24 23.46 -6.73
C LEU A 35 18.15 24.81 -7.45
N PHE A 36 17.22 24.95 -8.38
CA PHE A 36 17.04 26.20 -9.13
C PHE A 36 16.60 27.34 -8.24
N ARG A 37 15.82 27.07 -7.18
CA ARG A 37 15.46 28.07 -6.19
C ARG A 37 16.72 28.61 -5.50
N TRP A 38 17.63 27.76 -5.05
CA TRP A 38 18.90 28.18 -4.47
C TRP A 38 19.78 28.96 -5.45
N VAL A 39 19.89 28.51 -6.70
CA VAL A 39 20.64 29.24 -7.74
C VAL A 39 20.01 30.61 -8.01
N SER A 40 18.68 30.72 -7.99
CA SER A 40 17.96 31.98 -8.23
C SER A 40 18.27 33.06 -7.20
N LEU A 41 18.56 32.66 -5.95
CA LEU A 41 18.92 33.60 -4.88
C LEU A 41 20.28 34.25 -5.09
N THR A 42 21.14 33.66 -5.93
CA THR A 42 22.45 34.26 -6.29
C THR A 42 22.33 35.43 -7.24
N GLY A 43 21.20 35.55 -7.96
CA GLY A 43 20.99 36.56 -9.00
C GLY A 43 21.83 36.36 -10.28
N ARG A 44 22.68 35.32 -10.35
CA ARG A 44 23.62 35.12 -11.47
C ARG A 44 22.98 34.50 -12.71
N ALA A 45 21.79 33.90 -12.60
CA ALA A 45 21.10 33.24 -13.70
C ALA A 45 19.61 33.58 -13.70
N ALA A 46 19.21 34.57 -14.50
CA ALA A 46 17.85 35.14 -14.47
C ALA A 46 16.74 34.12 -14.78
N PHE A 47 17.02 33.09 -15.59
CA PHE A 47 16.04 32.05 -15.93
C PHE A 47 15.70 31.11 -14.76
N THR A 48 16.56 31.02 -13.75
CA THR A 48 16.40 30.05 -12.65
C THR A 48 15.25 30.39 -11.72
N ALA A 49 14.89 31.67 -11.58
CA ALA A 49 13.75 32.09 -10.76
C ALA A 49 12.39 31.61 -11.33
N PRO A 50 12.02 31.89 -12.59
CA PRO A 50 10.79 31.36 -13.17
C PRO A 50 10.84 29.84 -13.34
N ALA A 51 11.99 29.27 -13.69
CA ALA A 51 12.13 27.81 -13.81
C ALA A 51 11.92 27.11 -12.46
N ALA A 52 12.49 27.62 -11.36
CA ALA A 52 12.25 27.10 -10.02
C ALA A 52 10.76 27.11 -9.66
N ALA A 53 10.05 28.21 -9.93
CA ALA A 53 8.61 28.30 -9.65
C ALA A 53 7.83 27.23 -10.43
N VAL A 54 8.05 27.11 -11.75
CA VAL A 54 7.36 26.12 -12.59
C VAL A 54 7.66 24.69 -12.12
N LEU A 55 8.93 24.37 -11.85
CA LEU A 55 9.34 23.05 -11.38
C LEU A 55 8.74 22.71 -10.01
N LEU A 56 8.74 23.66 -9.07
CA LEU A 56 8.16 23.47 -7.74
C LEU A 56 6.64 23.29 -7.82
N PHE A 57 5.92 24.06 -8.64
CA PHE A 57 4.47 23.87 -8.82
C PHE A 57 4.15 22.53 -9.50
N ALA A 58 4.81 22.22 -10.62
CA ALA A 58 4.58 20.97 -11.35
C ALA A 58 4.97 19.74 -10.52
N GLY A 59 6.11 19.81 -9.82
CA GLY A 59 6.57 18.76 -8.92
C GLY A 59 5.64 18.58 -7.71
N THR A 60 5.11 19.67 -7.14
CA THR A 60 4.13 19.59 -6.03
C THR A 60 2.83 18.95 -6.50
N LEU A 61 2.35 19.29 -7.70
CA LEU A 61 1.21 18.61 -8.32
C LEU A 61 1.51 17.11 -8.51
N GLY A 62 2.72 16.79 -8.98
CA GLY A 62 3.22 15.41 -9.06
C GLY A 62 3.18 14.68 -7.72
N ALA A 63 3.62 15.30 -6.62
CA ALA A 63 3.58 14.72 -5.28
C ALA A 63 2.15 14.49 -4.78
N VAL A 64 1.21 15.42 -5.05
CA VAL A 64 -0.21 15.23 -4.73
C VAL A 64 -0.79 14.03 -5.50
N LEU A 65 -0.48 13.91 -6.79
CA LEU A 65 -0.90 12.78 -7.61
C LEU A 65 -0.21 11.47 -7.18
N ALA A 66 1.04 11.53 -6.73
CA ALA A 66 1.78 10.37 -6.22
C ALA A 66 1.12 9.81 -4.95
N VAL A 67 0.78 10.66 -3.97
CA VAL A 67 0.08 10.19 -2.77
C VAL A 67 -1.30 9.62 -3.10
N ARG A 68 -2.08 10.28 -3.97
CA ARG A 68 -3.39 9.77 -4.40
C ARG A 68 -3.31 8.43 -5.13
N SER A 69 -2.36 8.29 -6.06
CA SER A 69 -2.15 7.03 -6.77
C SER A 69 -1.59 5.94 -5.86
N GLY A 70 -0.80 6.29 -4.84
CA GLY A 70 -0.28 5.38 -3.82
C GLY A 70 -1.40 4.84 -2.91
N THR A 71 -2.32 5.71 -2.46
CA THR A 71 -3.49 5.28 -1.68
C THR A 71 -4.38 4.31 -2.45
N ASP A 72 -4.51 4.46 -3.77
CA ASP A 72 -5.23 3.52 -4.63
C ASP A 72 -4.46 2.19 -4.83
N ALA A 73 -3.13 2.22 -4.69
CA ALA A 73 -2.24 1.05 -4.83
C ALA A 73 -2.04 0.27 -3.51
N HIS A 74 -2.46 0.81 -2.36
CA HIS A 74 -2.20 0.21 -1.04
C HIS A 74 -2.77 -1.19 -0.86
N GLY A 75 -4.02 -1.41 -1.29
CA GLY A 75 -4.77 -2.62 -0.96
C GLY A 75 -4.06 -3.93 -1.37
N PRO A 76 -3.55 -4.09 -2.60
CA PRO A 76 -2.84 -5.29 -3.02
C PRO A 76 -1.48 -5.51 -2.36
N VAL A 77 -0.70 -4.45 -2.14
CA VAL A 77 0.71 -4.54 -1.69
C VAL A 77 0.80 -4.80 -0.19
N GLU A 78 -0.05 -4.20 0.64
CA GLU A 78 -0.11 -4.48 2.08
C GLU A 78 -0.47 -5.94 2.42
N ARG A 79 -1.09 -6.67 1.48
CA ARG A 79 -1.45 -8.08 1.68
C ARG A 79 -0.26 -9.02 1.58
N VAL A 80 0.89 -8.53 1.11
CA VAL A 80 2.15 -9.29 1.13
C VAL A 80 2.58 -9.46 2.60
N PRO A 81 2.72 -10.69 3.12
CA PRO A 81 3.17 -10.93 4.49
C PRO A 81 4.51 -10.25 4.76
N GLY A 82 4.64 -9.57 5.91
CA GLY A 82 5.84 -8.81 6.28
C GLY A 82 6.08 -7.47 5.57
N ALA A 83 5.25 -7.06 4.58
CA ALA A 83 5.45 -5.80 3.85
C ALA A 83 4.76 -4.58 4.48
N ARG A 84 3.77 -4.81 5.35
CA ARG A 84 2.87 -3.76 5.86
C ARG A 84 3.60 -2.60 6.54
N ALA A 85 4.63 -2.87 7.34
CA ALA A 85 5.38 -1.82 8.03
C ALA A 85 6.17 -0.94 7.05
N ALA A 86 6.89 -1.56 6.10
CA ALA A 86 7.64 -0.85 5.07
C ALA A 86 6.72 -0.01 4.16
N VAL A 87 5.51 -0.50 3.87
CA VAL A 87 4.52 0.24 3.08
C VAL A 87 4.05 1.48 3.84
N GLY A 88 3.77 1.35 5.14
CA GLY A 88 3.35 2.48 5.98
C GLY A 88 4.43 3.57 6.09
N GLU A 89 5.70 3.21 6.25
CA GLU A 89 6.81 4.18 6.27
C GLU A 89 6.90 4.97 4.96
N HIS A 90 6.84 4.27 3.81
CA HIS A 90 6.83 4.93 2.50
C HIS A 90 5.65 5.90 2.33
N GLU A 91 4.44 5.49 2.75
CA GLU A 91 3.24 6.32 2.72
C GLU A 91 3.43 7.58 3.56
N GLU A 92 3.88 7.44 4.81
CA GLU A 92 4.03 8.57 5.73
C GLU A 92 5.05 9.60 5.21
N TRP A 93 6.18 9.13 4.69
CA TRP A 93 7.17 10.02 4.07
C TRP A 93 6.65 10.68 2.78
N GLY A 94 5.84 9.96 1.99
CA GLY A 94 5.14 10.51 0.83
C GLY A 94 4.18 11.64 1.21
N GLU A 95 3.39 11.45 2.28
CA GLU A 95 2.48 12.46 2.81
C GLU A 95 3.22 13.69 3.36
N ARG A 96 4.31 13.47 4.11
CA ARG A 96 5.18 14.54 4.61
C ARG A 96 5.75 15.36 3.46
N THR A 97 6.26 14.69 2.43
CA THR A 97 6.79 15.33 1.21
C THR A 97 5.73 16.19 0.54
N ARG A 98 4.53 15.65 0.28
CA ARG A 98 3.40 16.39 -0.28
C ARG A 98 3.09 17.64 0.55
N ASN A 99 2.97 17.50 1.86
CA ASN A 99 2.58 18.59 2.75
C ASN A 99 3.63 19.71 2.78
N ILE A 100 4.92 19.36 2.87
CA ILE A 100 6.00 20.35 2.86
C ILE A 100 6.03 21.10 1.53
N PHE A 101 5.92 20.39 0.40
CA PHE A 101 5.95 21.05 -0.90
C PHE A 101 4.69 21.85 -1.23
N LEU A 102 3.53 21.54 -0.63
CA LEU A 102 2.38 22.44 -0.66
C LEU A 102 2.66 23.77 0.04
N VAL A 103 3.38 23.75 1.18
CA VAL A 103 3.84 24.98 1.85
C VAL A 103 4.83 25.75 0.97
N VAL A 104 5.80 25.05 0.35
CA VAL A 104 6.75 25.67 -0.59
C VAL A 104 6.01 26.31 -1.76
N ALA A 105 5.08 25.60 -2.40
CA ALA A 105 4.27 26.13 -3.51
C ALA A 105 3.44 27.36 -3.08
N ALA A 106 2.90 27.37 -1.87
CA ALA A 106 2.19 28.54 -1.33
C ALA A 106 3.13 29.74 -1.15
N LEU A 107 4.35 29.54 -0.62
CA LEU A 107 5.37 30.58 -0.51
C LEU A 107 5.76 31.12 -1.90
N GLU A 108 5.92 30.24 -2.89
CA GLU A 108 6.17 30.63 -4.27
C GLU A 108 5.03 31.46 -4.86
N ALA A 109 3.79 31.06 -4.63
CA ALA A 109 2.61 31.81 -5.08
C ALA A 109 2.56 33.21 -4.45
N VAL A 110 2.83 33.32 -3.14
CA VAL A 110 2.92 34.61 -2.43
C VAL A 110 4.02 35.49 -3.02
N ALA A 111 5.17 34.92 -3.39
CA ALA A 111 6.28 35.66 -4.00
C ALA A 111 5.97 36.20 -5.41
N LEU A 112 4.92 35.70 -6.07
CA LEU A 112 4.41 36.20 -7.35
C LEU A 112 3.37 37.33 -7.19
N VAL A 113 2.78 37.51 -6.01
CA VAL A 113 1.76 38.54 -5.77
C VAL A 113 2.41 39.93 -5.75
N PRO A 114 1.98 40.88 -6.62
CA PRO A 114 2.57 42.22 -6.69
C PRO A 114 2.51 42.99 -5.36
N ALA A 115 1.42 42.84 -4.60
CA ALA A 115 1.25 43.47 -3.28
C ALA A 115 2.24 42.95 -2.22
N ALA A 116 2.82 41.76 -2.41
CA ALA A 116 3.80 41.16 -1.50
C ALA A 116 5.26 41.51 -1.86
N ARG A 117 5.50 42.40 -2.84
CA ARG A 117 6.84 42.71 -3.37
C ARG A 117 7.88 43.06 -2.29
N ARG A 118 7.46 43.77 -1.22
CA ARG A 118 8.35 44.11 -0.09
C ARG A 118 8.87 42.90 0.71
N TRP A 119 8.19 41.76 0.67
CA TRP A 119 8.60 40.51 1.36
C TRP A 119 9.14 39.47 0.38
N ARG A 120 9.16 39.76 -0.92
CA ARG A 120 9.48 38.76 -1.95
C ARG A 120 10.80 38.05 -1.68
N LYS A 121 11.85 38.80 -1.31
CA LYS A 121 13.16 38.20 -1.01
C LYS A 121 13.11 37.28 0.21
N SER A 122 12.50 37.71 1.32
CA SER A 122 12.37 36.85 2.52
C SER A 122 11.52 35.62 2.23
N THR A 123 10.41 35.75 1.49
CA THR A 123 9.55 34.63 1.11
C THR A 123 10.29 33.60 0.25
N LEU A 124 11.10 34.05 -0.72
CA LEU A 124 11.89 33.14 -1.57
C LEU A 124 13.02 32.46 -0.79
N VAL A 125 13.63 33.14 0.18
CA VAL A 125 14.62 32.53 1.07
C VAL A 125 13.95 31.48 1.96
N THR A 126 12.79 31.79 2.54
CA THR A 126 12.00 30.82 3.32
C THR A 126 11.61 29.63 2.45
N SER A 127 11.16 29.86 1.21
CA SER A 127 10.84 28.80 0.23
C SER A 127 12.05 27.90 -0.02
N ALA A 128 13.26 28.47 -0.19
CA ALA A 128 14.48 27.71 -0.40
C ALA A 128 14.85 26.82 0.80
N VAL A 129 14.73 27.35 2.02
CA VAL A 129 15.04 26.63 3.25
C VAL A 129 14.03 25.52 3.51
N VAL A 130 12.72 25.82 3.43
CA VAL A 130 11.66 24.81 3.58
C VAL A 130 11.75 23.77 2.46
N GLY A 131 12.09 24.18 1.24
CA GLY A 131 12.35 23.30 0.11
C GLY A 131 13.49 22.32 0.35
N LEU A 132 14.54 22.71 1.09
CA LEU A 132 15.61 21.79 1.48
C LEU A 132 15.11 20.72 2.46
N VAL A 133 14.29 21.09 3.43
CA VAL A 133 13.62 20.12 4.33
C VAL A 133 12.71 19.18 3.52
N GLY A 134 11.97 19.73 2.54
CA GLY A 134 11.16 18.95 1.60
C GLY A 134 11.99 17.98 0.77
N ALA A 135 13.19 18.37 0.33
CA ALA A 135 14.11 17.52 -0.42
C ALA A 135 14.61 16.33 0.42
N VAL A 136 14.82 16.51 1.72
CA VAL A 136 15.13 15.40 2.65
C VAL A 136 13.94 14.46 2.77
N ALA A 137 12.73 14.98 3.01
CA ALA A 137 11.54 14.14 3.09
C ALA A 137 11.29 13.36 1.78
N LEU A 138 11.53 14.00 0.63
CA LEU A 138 11.42 13.38 -0.69
C LEU A 138 12.45 12.26 -0.90
N TYR A 139 13.67 12.46 -0.38
CA TYR A 139 14.70 11.42 -0.38
C TYR A 139 14.26 10.22 0.44
N GLU A 140 13.77 10.42 1.67
CA GLU A 140 13.28 9.33 2.53
C GLU A 140 12.10 8.58 1.90
N ALA A 141 11.15 9.31 1.33
CA ALA A 141 10.03 8.71 0.59
C ALA A 141 10.53 7.82 -0.57
N GLY A 142 11.53 8.30 -1.32
CA GLY A 142 12.16 7.54 -2.40
C GLY A 142 12.97 6.34 -1.89
N ALA A 143 13.67 6.47 -0.76
CA ALA A 143 14.47 5.41 -0.16
C ALA A 143 13.58 4.25 0.31
N HIS A 144 12.52 4.54 1.07
CA HIS A 144 11.54 3.53 1.49
C HIS A 144 10.75 2.95 0.30
N GLY A 145 10.46 3.77 -0.73
CA GLY A 145 9.86 3.26 -1.97
C GLY A 145 10.80 2.28 -2.70
N GLY A 146 12.10 2.55 -2.68
CA GLY A 146 13.13 1.65 -3.18
C GLY A 146 13.19 0.34 -2.38
N GLU A 147 13.15 0.41 -1.05
CA GLU A 147 13.08 -0.76 -0.17
C GLU A 147 11.87 -1.64 -0.51
N LEU A 148 10.69 -1.05 -0.72
CA LEU A 148 9.51 -1.80 -1.17
C LEU A 148 9.75 -2.57 -2.47
N VAL A 149 10.36 -1.92 -3.46
CA VAL A 149 10.68 -2.58 -4.72
C VAL A 149 11.74 -3.65 -4.51
N TYR A 150 12.84 -3.37 -3.81
CA TYR A 150 13.96 -4.30 -3.72
C TYR A 150 13.72 -5.48 -2.79
N SER A 151 12.96 -5.29 -1.72
CA SER A 151 12.72 -6.29 -0.68
C SER A 151 11.42 -7.05 -0.87
N TYR A 152 10.47 -6.52 -1.65
CA TYR A 152 9.14 -7.11 -1.77
C TYR A 152 8.59 -7.26 -3.20
N ALA A 153 9.08 -6.53 -4.21
CA ALA A 153 8.38 -6.48 -5.52
C ALA A 153 9.23 -6.51 -6.82
N GLY A 154 10.57 -6.41 -6.79
CA GLY A 154 11.34 -6.16 -8.02
C GLY A 154 12.85 -6.43 -8.01
N GLY A 155 13.48 -6.77 -6.88
CA GLY A 155 14.87 -7.21 -6.82
C GLY A 155 15.01 -8.72 -6.54
N VAL A 156 16.20 -9.30 -6.71
CA VAL A 156 16.53 -10.65 -6.15
C VAL A 156 16.96 -10.58 -4.68
N GLY A 157 16.77 -9.44 -4.00
CA GLY A 157 17.01 -9.28 -2.56
C GLY A 157 18.49 -9.21 -2.17
N ILE A 158 19.38 -8.99 -3.13
CA ILE A 158 20.84 -9.03 -2.89
C ILE A 158 21.50 -7.65 -2.77
N ARG A 159 20.74 -6.56 -2.94
CA ARG A 159 21.32 -5.20 -3.09
C ARG A 159 21.43 -4.43 -1.76
N SER A 160 20.55 -4.68 -0.81
CA SER A 160 20.57 -4.07 0.54
C SER A 160 21.73 -4.59 1.40
N GLY A 161 22.26 -5.78 1.06
CA GLY A 161 23.17 -6.54 1.92
C GLY A 161 22.47 -7.32 3.05
N ASP A 162 21.16 -7.13 3.26
CA ASP A 162 20.38 -7.92 4.21
C ASP A 162 19.93 -9.23 3.58
N THR A 163 20.49 -10.34 4.06
CA THR A 163 20.14 -11.70 3.62
C THR A 163 18.65 -12.05 3.81
N ALA A 164 17.93 -11.35 4.70
CA ALA A 164 16.50 -11.58 4.92
C ALA A 164 15.63 -11.12 3.73
N ASP A 165 16.14 -10.23 2.86
CA ASP A 165 15.39 -9.75 1.70
C ASP A 165 15.09 -10.85 0.68
N VAL A 166 16.04 -11.76 0.45
CA VAL A 166 15.82 -12.93 -0.41
C VAL A 166 14.67 -13.79 0.14
N GLY A 167 14.59 -13.92 1.47
CA GLY A 167 13.50 -14.62 2.14
C GLY A 167 12.15 -13.93 1.95
N ARG A 168 12.09 -12.60 2.11
CA ARG A 168 10.89 -11.78 1.89
C ARG A 168 10.40 -11.89 0.44
N LEU A 169 11.30 -11.81 -0.53
CA LEU A 169 10.97 -11.96 -1.95
C LEU A 169 10.46 -13.35 -2.30
N LEU A 170 11.04 -14.40 -1.74
CA LEU A 170 10.53 -15.75 -1.97
C LEU A 170 9.11 -15.89 -1.42
N VAL A 171 8.84 -15.36 -0.21
CA VAL A 171 7.50 -15.33 0.38
C VAL A 171 6.52 -14.57 -0.52
N ALA A 172 6.91 -13.41 -1.04
CA ALA A 172 6.11 -12.64 -1.99
C ALA A 172 5.84 -13.40 -3.29
N GLY A 173 6.86 -14.04 -3.87
CA GLY A 173 6.75 -14.86 -5.08
C GLY A 173 5.80 -16.05 -4.90
N LEU A 174 5.93 -16.78 -3.78
CA LEU A 174 5.03 -17.88 -3.43
C LEU A 174 3.58 -17.40 -3.30
N TYR A 175 3.37 -16.25 -2.64
CA TYR A 175 2.04 -15.65 -2.51
C TYR A 175 1.44 -15.29 -3.87
N HIS A 176 2.17 -14.55 -4.70
CA HIS A 176 1.67 -14.10 -6.00
C HIS A 176 1.38 -15.28 -6.93
N GLN A 177 2.26 -16.27 -6.98
CA GLN A 177 2.02 -17.47 -7.77
C GLN A 177 0.81 -18.25 -7.26
N ALA A 178 0.64 -18.39 -5.94
CA ALA A 178 -0.54 -19.04 -5.36
C ALA A 178 -1.85 -18.33 -5.75
N MET A 179 -1.85 -16.98 -5.76
CA MET A 179 -3.04 -16.23 -6.17
C MET A 179 -3.35 -16.38 -7.67
N VAL A 180 -2.32 -16.48 -8.51
CA VAL A 180 -2.46 -16.76 -9.95
C VAL A 180 -3.03 -18.17 -10.17
N ASP A 181 -2.48 -19.18 -9.50
CA ASP A 181 -2.95 -20.56 -9.60
C ASP A 181 -4.38 -20.71 -9.09
N ARG A 182 -4.70 -20.10 -7.94
CA ARG A 182 -6.08 -20.01 -7.43
C ARG A 182 -7.02 -19.38 -8.45
N LYS A 183 -6.60 -18.29 -9.10
CA LYS A 183 -7.41 -17.62 -10.12
C LYS A 183 -7.63 -18.49 -11.37
N ALA A 184 -6.66 -19.33 -11.69
CA ALA A 184 -6.74 -20.29 -12.79
C ALA A 184 -7.50 -21.59 -12.43
N GLY A 185 -8.07 -21.69 -11.22
CA GLY A 185 -8.75 -22.89 -10.74
C GLY A 185 -7.82 -24.01 -10.24
N LYS A 186 -6.52 -23.74 -10.14
CA LYS A 186 -5.48 -24.67 -9.67
C LYS A 186 -5.32 -24.59 -8.15
N GLY A 187 -6.38 -24.98 -7.44
CA GLY A 187 -6.44 -24.87 -5.97
C GLY A 187 -5.36 -25.71 -5.27
N ALA A 188 -5.11 -26.93 -5.74
CA ALA A 188 -4.11 -27.82 -5.11
C ALA A 188 -2.69 -27.22 -5.19
N GLU A 189 -2.34 -26.63 -6.33
CA GLU A 189 -1.08 -25.94 -6.55
C GLU A 189 -0.96 -24.69 -5.68
N ALA A 190 -2.02 -23.87 -5.64
CA ALA A 190 -2.09 -22.70 -4.77
C ALA A 190 -1.89 -23.09 -3.28
N ALA A 191 -2.53 -24.16 -2.82
CA ALA A 191 -2.40 -24.64 -1.46
C ALA A 191 -0.98 -25.09 -1.13
N ARG A 192 -0.30 -25.81 -2.04
CA ARG A 192 1.11 -26.22 -1.87
C ARG A 192 2.04 -25.02 -1.75
N LEU A 193 1.82 -23.99 -2.55
CA LEU A 193 2.63 -22.76 -2.50
C LEU A 193 2.40 -22.00 -1.18
N ILE A 194 1.16 -21.96 -0.69
CA ILE A 194 0.82 -21.36 0.60
C ILE A 194 1.44 -22.14 1.77
N GLU A 195 1.49 -23.48 1.70
CA GLU A 195 2.20 -24.29 2.70
C GLU A 195 3.69 -23.96 2.76
N GLN A 196 4.35 -23.86 1.59
CA GLN A 196 5.75 -23.44 1.52
C GLN A 196 5.94 -22.02 2.08
N LEU A 197 5.01 -21.10 1.79
CA LEU A 197 5.05 -19.74 2.33
C LEU A 197 5.01 -19.74 3.86
N VAL A 198 4.10 -20.51 4.46
CA VAL A 198 3.94 -20.60 5.91
C VAL A 198 5.16 -21.23 6.58
N GLN A 199 5.78 -22.23 5.94
CA GLN A 199 7.03 -22.82 6.44
C GLN A 199 8.16 -21.78 6.52
N ARG A 200 8.18 -20.79 5.62
CA ARG A 200 9.19 -19.71 5.61
C ARG A 200 8.85 -18.56 6.57
N ALA A 201 7.57 -18.33 6.85
CA ALA A 201 7.10 -17.28 7.75
C ALA A 201 6.14 -17.82 8.84
N PRO A 202 6.60 -18.77 9.70
CA PRO A 202 5.71 -19.46 10.64
C PRO A 202 5.12 -18.55 11.72
N GLY A 203 5.82 -17.46 12.06
CA GLY A 203 5.37 -16.46 13.04
C GLY A 203 4.49 -15.34 12.48
N ASP A 204 4.31 -15.25 11.15
CA ASP A 204 3.51 -14.19 10.55
C ASP A 204 2.01 -14.53 10.62
N THR A 205 1.26 -13.73 11.37
CA THR A 205 -0.19 -13.90 11.55
C THR A 205 -0.96 -13.88 10.22
N SER A 206 -0.54 -13.05 9.26
CA SER A 206 -1.17 -12.96 7.94
C SER A 206 -0.91 -14.23 7.12
N ALA A 207 0.30 -14.78 7.18
CA ALA A 207 0.62 -16.07 6.58
C ALA A 207 -0.22 -17.21 7.19
N GLN A 208 -0.37 -17.24 8.51
CA GLN A 208 -1.21 -18.25 9.18
C GLN A 208 -2.69 -18.14 8.79
N LEU A 209 -3.24 -16.92 8.72
CA LEU A 209 -4.62 -16.70 8.28
C LEU A 209 -4.82 -17.03 6.79
N LEU A 210 -3.81 -16.80 5.96
CA LEU A 210 -3.82 -17.20 4.55
C LEU A 210 -3.83 -18.73 4.40
N ALA A 211 -3.09 -19.45 5.24
CA ALA A 211 -3.10 -20.91 5.27
C ALA A 211 -4.51 -21.46 5.56
N ILE A 212 -5.19 -20.85 6.54
CA ILE A 212 -6.57 -21.21 6.91
C ILE A 212 -7.53 -20.89 5.76
N GLU A 213 -7.38 -19.72 5.12
CA GLU A 213 -8.18 -19.40 3.94
C GLU A 213 -7.94 -20.40 2.81
N SER A 214 -6.71 -20.89 2.62
CA SER A 214 -6.40 -21.93 1.64
C SER A 214 -7.11 -23.25 1.94
N LEU A 215 -7.22 -23.64 3.21
CA LEU A 215 -8.00 -24.83 3.60
C LEU A 215 -9.47 -24.70 3.17
N ILE A 216 -10.05 -23.51 3.28
CA ILE A 216 -11.45 -23.24 2.93
C ILE A 216 -11.63 -23.12 1.41
N VAL A 217 -10.79 -22.32 0.75
CA VAL A 217 -10.99 -21.91 -0.65
C VAL A 217 -10.37 -22.91 -1.61
N ASP A 218 -9.17 -23.40 -1.31
CA ASP A 218 -8.38 -24.20 -2.24
C ASP A 218 -8.55 -25.71 -1.98
N LYS A 219 -8.55 -26.12 -0.70
CA LYS A 219 -8.72 -27.53 -0.32
C LYS A 219 -10.16 -27.93 -0.02
N GLN A 220 -11.05 -26.96 0.19
CA GLN A 220 -12.45 -27.19 0.58
C GLN A 220 -12.60 -28.08 1.83
N ASP A 221 -11.69 -27.94 2.79
CA ASP A 221 -11.69 -28.67 4.06
C ASP A 221 -12.06 -27.76 5.24
N GLY A 222 -13.36 -27.70 5.54
CA GLY A 222 -13.89 -26.93 6.66
C GLY A 222 -13.46 -27.45 8.04
N LYS A 223 -13.27 -28.77 8.19
CA LYS A 223 -12.87 -29.38 9.47
C LYS A 223 -11.42 -29.04 9.80
N ALA A 224 -10.52 -29.18 8.82
CA ALA A 224 -9.13 -28.77 8.98
C ALA A 224 -9.02 -27.25 9.24
N ALA A 225 -9.83 -26.44 8.55
CA ALA A 225 -9.86 -25.00 8.79
C ALA A 225 -10.29 -24.65 10.22
N LEU A 226 -11.32 -25.31 10.76
CA LEU A 226 -11.76 -25.13 12.15
C LEU A 226 -10.68 -25.55 13.15
N ALA A 227 -10.02 -26.70 12.92
CA ALA A 227 -8.90 -27.15 13.75
C ALA A 227 -7.74 -26.13 13.74
N ALA A 228 -7.41 -25.61 12.56
CA ALA A 228 -6.38 -24.59 12.39
C ALA A 228 -6.76 -23.25 13.05
N LEU A 229 -8.04 -22.90 13.09
CA LEU A 229 -8.57 -21.69 13.75
C LEU A 229 -8.60 -21.79 15.28
N ALA A 230 -8.48 -22.98 15.86
CA ALA A 230 -8.48 -23.18 17.31
C ALA A 230 -7.27 -22.52 18.01
N ARG A 231 -6.17 -22.28 17.27
CA ARG A 231 -4.99 -21.56 17.78
C ARG A 231 -5.24 -20.09 18.06
N PHE A 232 -6.28 -19.51 17.46
CA PHE A 232 -6.64 -18.11 17.66
C PHE A 232 -7.66 -18.00 18.80
N PRO A 233 -7.50 -17.02 19.71
CA PRO A 233 -8.47 -16.80 20.77
C PRO A 233 -9.87 -16.60 20.19
N ALA A 234 -10.90 -16.90 20.97
CA ALA A 234 -12.29 -16.70 20.58
C ALA A 234 -12.53 -15.24 20.13
N ARG A 235 -11.86 -14.30 20.81
CA ARG A 235 -11.90 -12.87 20.50
C ARG A 235 -10.48 -12.28 20.52
N PRO A 236 -9.81 -12.17 19.36
CA PRO A 236 -8.50 -11.50 19.25
C PRO A 236 -8.53 -10.02 19.71
N ASP A 237 -7.40 -9.47 20.14
CA ASP A 237 -7.34 -8.06 20.58
C ASP A 237 -7.41 -7.08 19.42
N SER A 238 -6.70 -7.39 18.32
CA SER A 238 -6.71 -6.59 17.10
C SER A 238 -8.05 -6.69 16.39
N ARG A 239 -8.72 -5.54 16.18
CA ARG A 239 -9.99 -5.44 15.45
C ARG A 239 -9.92 -6.08 14.06
N PHE A 240 -8.79 -5.92 13.35
CA PHE A 240 -8.57 -6.53 12.05
C PHE A 240 -8.51 -8.07 12.14
N VAL A 241 -7.74 -8.59 13.09
CA VAL A 241 -7.61 -10.04 13.30
C VAL A 241 -8.94 -10.64 13.76
N ARG A 242 -9.69 -9.96 14.64
CA ARG A 242 -11.06 -10.37 15.02
C ARG A 242 -11.94 -10.58 13.81
N PHE A 243 -12.00 -9.58 12.94
CA PHE A 243 -12.81 -9.64 11.73
C PHE A 243 -12.39 -10.81 10.83
N ARG A 244 -11.08 -10.94 10.57
CA ARG A 244 -10.56 -11.97 9.67
C ARG A 244 -10.78 -13.39 10.21
N VAL A 245 -10.48 -13.62 11.49
CA VAL A 245 -10.73 -14.90 12.17
C VAL A 245 -12.22 -15.23 12.19
N GLY A 246 -13.08 -14.25 12.51
CA GLY A 246 -14.53 -14.45 12.54
C GLY A 246 -15.10 -14.86 11.18
N ILE A 247 -14.71 -14.17 10.11
CA ILE A 247 -15.13 -14.51 8.74
C ILE A 247 -14.66 -15.92 8.35
N LEU A 248 -13.38 -16.24 8.58
CA LEU A 248 -12.85 -17.56 8.26
C LEU A 248 -13.54 -18.66 9.07
N ARG A 249 -13.89 -18.39 10.33
CA ARG A 249 -14.61 -19.33 11.20
C ARG A 249 -16.04 -19.57 10.71
N ALA A 250 -16.75 -18.52 10.28
CA ALA A 250 -18.06 -18.68 9.66
C ALA A 250 -18.00 -19.50 8.36
N ASP A 251 -17.03 -19.20 7.49
CA ASP A 251 -16.84 -19.92 6.22
C ASP A 251 -16.48 -21.39 6.46
N ALA A 252 -15.62 -21.68 7.46
CA ALA A 252 -15.23 -23.03 7.82
C ALA A 252 -16.41 -23.84 8.42
N PHE A 253 -17.25 -23.24 9.27
CA PHE A 253 -18.47 -23.88 9.77
C PHE A 253 -19.46 -24.19 8.66
N ALA A 254 -19.69 -23.23 7.75
CA ALA A 254 -20.59 -23.42 6.61
C ALA A 254 -20.11 -24.59 5.72
N LEU A 255 -18.81 -24.64 5.45
CA LEU A 255 -18.17 -25.70 4.67
C LEU A 255 -18.19 -27.06 5.38
N ALA A 256 -18.13 -27.09 6.71
CA ALA A 256 -18.27 -28.29 7.52
C ALA A 256 -19.73 -28.77 7.70
N GLY A 257 -20.71 -28.09 7.08
CA GLY A 257 -22.13 -28.40 7.20
C GLY A 257 -22.82 -27.88 8.46
N MET A 258 -22.12 -27.11 9.29
CA MET A 258 -22.61 -26.55 10.56
C MET A 258 -23.23 -25.16 10.35
N ARG A 259 -24.36 -25.11 9.64
CA ARG A 259 -25.00 -23.85 9.20
C ARG A 259 -25.44 -22.94 10.35
N ASP A 260 -25.99 -23.50 11.42
CA ASP A 260 -26.45 -22.71 12.58
C ASP A 260 -25.26 -22.04 13.30
N SER A 261 -24.14 -22.76 13.45
CA SER A 261 -22.91 -22.21 14.01
C SER A 261 -22.33 -21.11 13.11
N ALA A 262 -22.35 -21.30 11.78
CA ALA A 262 -21.93 -20.27 10.84
C ALA A 262 -22.81 -19.00 10.94
N ARG A 263 -24.13 -19.17 11.06
CA ARG A 263 -25.09 -18.08 11.22
C ARG A 263 -24.86 -17.29 12.50
N ALA A 264 -24.69 -17.97 13.64
CA ALA A 264 -24.44 -17.33 14.94
C ALA A 264 -23.16 -16.46 14.92
N ILE A 265 -22.09 -16.93 14.27
CA ILE A 265 -20.86 -16.15 14.10
C ILE A 265 -21.11 -14.91 13.23
N LEU A 266 -21.85 -15.05 12.13
CA LEU A 266 -22.14 -13.92 11.24
C LEU A 266 -23.05 -12.87 11.89
N GLU A 267 -24.02 -13.28 12.71
CA GLU A 267 -24.86 -12.36 13.49
C GLU A 267 -24.02 -11.56 14.49
N THR A 268 -23.09 -12.22 15.19
CA THR A 268 -22.14 -11.57 16.09
C THR A 268 -21.28 -10.54 15.33
N LEU A 269 -20.75 -10.93 14.16
CA LEU A 269 -19.98 -10.04 13.30
C LEU A 269 -20.79 -8.87 12.74
N ALA A 270 -22.07 -9.08 12.41
CA ALA A 270 -22.95 -8.03 11.92
C ALA A 270 -23.20 -6.97 13.00
N GLY A 271 -23.29 -7.38 14.27
CA GLY A 271 -23.38 -6.47 15.41
C GLY A 271 -22.10 -5.65 15.64
N GLU A 272 -20.92 -6.29 15.59
CA GLU A 272 -19.63 -5.61 15.85
C GLU A 272 -19.10 -4.81 14.63
N PHE A 273 -19.44 -5.23 13.42
CA PHE A 273 -19.00 -4.64 12.15
C PHE A 273 -20.20 -4.26 11.27
N ALA A 274 -21.04 -3.37 11.78
CA ALA A 274 -22.22 -2.88 11.07
C ALA A 274 -21.89 -2.41 9.63
N ASN A 275 -22.80 -2.69 8.69
CA ASN A 275 -22.69 -2.35 7.27
C ASN A 275 -21.52 -3.00 6.51
N ASN A 276 -20.91 -4.06 7.05
CA ASN A 276 -19.87 -4.78 6.32
C ASN A 276 -20.49 -5.69 5.23
N ARG A 277 -20.25 -5.33 3.97
CA ARG A 277 -20.72 -6.08 2.78
C ARG A 277 -20.32 -7.56 2.80
N ALA A 278 -19.13 -7.89 3.28
CA ALA A 278 -18.65 -9.27 3.30
C ALA A 278 -19.41 -10.17 4.28
N VAL A 279 -19.95 -9.60 5.36
CA VAL A 279 -20.81 -10.29 6.33
C VAL A 279 -22.20 -10.48 5.73
N GLN A 280 -22.78 -9.43 5.15
CA GLN A 280 -24.10 -9.48 4.52
C GLN A 280 -24.17 -10.51 3.38
N GLU A 281 -23.15 -10.55 2.51
CA GLU A 281 -23.08 -11.52 1.41
C GLU A 281 -23.04 -12.98 1.91
N ARG A 282 -22.37 -13.25 3.04
CA ARG A 282 -22.32 -14.60 3.63
C ARG A 282 -23.62 -14.98 4.31
N MET A 283 -24.23 -14.05 5.04
CA MET A 283 -25.55 -14.27 5.65
C MET A 283 -26.60 -14.61 4.59
N ALA A 284 -26.55 -13.95 3.43
CA ALA A 284 -27.46 -14.25 2.32
C ALA A 284 -27.26 -15.68 1.75
N LYS A 285 -26.04 -16.22 1.80
CA LYS A 285 -25.71 -17.58 1.32
C LYS A 285 -26.01 -18.70 2.31
N ILE A 286 -26.13 -18.38 3.60
CA ILE A 286 -26.38 -19.35 4.69
C ILE A 286 -27.88 -19.39 5.08
N LYS A 287 -28.77 -18.89 4.21
CA LYS A 287 -30.22 -19.04 4.37
C LYS A 287 -30.65 -20.50 4.37
#